data_AF-A0A5B8HX02-F1
#
_entry.id   AF-A0A5B8HX02-F1
#
_cell.length_a   1.000
_cell.length_b   1.000
_cell.length_c   1.000
_cell.angle_alpha   90.00
_cell.angle_beta   90.00
_cell.angle_gamma   90.00
#
_symmetry.space_group_name_H-M   'P 1'
#
loop_
_entity.id
_entity.type
_entity.pdbx_description
1 polymer ?
#
loop_
_entity_poly.entity_id
_entity_poly.type
_entity_poly.pdbx_seq_one_letter_code
_entity_poly.pdbx_strand_id
1 'polypeptide(L)'
;EEKKDVVLDVTLTSCDNVTFDNVDPNSVVLSVAEGYRFKTLKVGDKTLFNVDTGKHTPVQAFKLKHDSEEWFRLNLHAAQPKMFKKKGDKEYSEVKFETYYDEVLFKGKSAKELDASKFEDTSLFTSSAFGTGKMYTFKKEFKPSKVPFDKKEVGKPNNAKYLVVVVFVGSVSKKFVKLYYFYTGVSRLKETYFELMDDMWVQMTQADANKALNAMNSSWSTDYKPVVDK
;
A
#
# COMPACT_ATOMS: atom_id res chain seq x y z
N GLU A 1 -4.54 -26.84 8.74
CA GLU A 1 -5.64 -26.64 9.70
C GLU A 1 -6.64 -25.66 9.11
N GLU A 2 -7.94 -25.92 9.27
CA GLU A 2 -8.97 -24.98 8.84
C GLU A 2 -8.98 -23.76 9.79
N LYS A 3 -8.98 -22.56 9.23
CA LYS A 3 -8.98 -21.34 10.02
C LYS A 3 -10.35 -21.12 10.67
N LYS A 4 -10.36 -20.73 11.94
CA LYS A 4 -11.57 -20.32 12.69
C LYS A 4 -12.04 -18.94 12.24
N ASP A 5 -13.35 -18.76 12.22
CA ASP A 5 -13.99 -17.55 11.69
C ASP A 5 -14.21 -16.49 12.77
N VAL A 6 -13.79 -15.26 12.50
CA VAL A 6 -14.02 -14.09 13.35
C VAL A 6 -15.16 -13.24 12.78
N VAL A 7 -16.08 -12.85 13.66
CA VAL A 7 -17.10 -11.84 13.41
C VAL A 7 -16.65 -10.55 14.08
N LEU A 8 -16.39 -9.52 13.28
CA LEU A 8 -15.93 -8.22 13.76
C LEU A 8 -17.02 -7.17 13.58
N ASP A 9 -17.46 -6.55 14.67
CA ASP A 9 -18.15 -5.26 14.59
C ASP A 9 -17.11 -4.14 14.40
N VAL A 10 -17.18 -3.46 13.26
CA VAL A 10 -16.17 -2.46 12.87
C VAL A 10 -16.22 -1.20 13.74
N THR A 11 -17.24 -1.03 14.58
CA THR A 11 -17.34 0.08 15.55
C THR A 11 -16.58 -0.18 16.84
N LEU A 12 -16.30 -1.44 17.19
CA LEU A 12 -15.66 -1.81 18.45
C LEU A 12 -14.15 -1.62 18.45
N THR A 13 -13.59 -1.22 19.59
CA THR A 13 -12.13 -1.04 19.78
C THR A 13 -11.42 -2.30 20.28
N SER A 14 -12.15 -3.39 20.48
CA SER A 14 -11.64 -4.70 20.89
C SER A 14 -12.54 -5.81 20.36
N CYS A 15 -11.97 -6.98 20.09
CA CYS A 15 -12.68 -8.17 19.62
C CYS A 15 -11.82 -9.41 19.93
N ASP A 16 -12.44 -10.49 20.38
CA ASP A 16 -11.71 -11.73 20.70
C ASP A 16 -10.94 -12.25 19.49
N ASN A 17 -9.69 -12.68 19.72
CA ASN A 17 -8.77 -13.18 18.70
C ASN A 17 -8.37 -12.12 17.65
N VAL A 18 -8.51 -10.83 17.98
CA VAL A 18 -8.07 -9.72 17.14
C VAL A 18 -7.22 -8.75 17.96
N THR A 19 -6.00 -8.51 17.53
CA THR A 19 -5.12 -7.45 18.06
C THR A 19 -5.43 -6.14 17.36
N PHE A 20 -5.47 -5.04 18.12
CA PHE A 20 -5.68 -3.68 17.62
C PHE A 20 -4.41 -2.86 17.90
N ASP A 21 -3.61 -2.63 16.88
CA ASP A 21 -2.34 -1.92 16.98
C ASP A 21 -2.50 -0.49 16.45
N ASN A 22 -2.41 0.51 17.32
CA ASN A 22 -2.36 1.91 16.91
C ASN A 22 -0.97 2.20 16.33
N VAL A 23 -0.87 2.30 15.01
CA VAL A 23 0.41 2.53 14.33
C VAL A 23 0.73 4.02 14.28
N ASP A 24 -0.31 4.85 14.07
CA ASP A 24 -0.23 6.30 14.06
C ASP A 24 -1.60 6.89 14.45
N PRO A 25 -1.73 8.22 14.64
CA PRO A 25 -3.00 8.85 15.04
C PRO A 25 -4.19 8.62 14.09
N ASN A 26 -3.92 8.22 12.85
CA ASN A 26 -4.89 8.05 11.77
C ASN A 26 -5.11 6.59 11.38
N SER A 27 -4.36 5.64 11.95
CA SER A 27 -4.46 4.24 11.55
C SER A 27 -4.33 3.24 12.70
N VAL A 28 -5.29 2.31 12.75
CA VAL A 28 -5.27 1.14 13.62
C VAL A 28 -5.24 -0.11 12.75
N VAL A 29 -4.21 -0.94 12.94
CA VAL A 29 -4.09 -2.23 12.26
C VAL A 29 -4.79 -3.28 13.11
N LEU A 30 -5.67 -4.05 12.48
CA LEU A 30 -6.37 -5.16 13.10
C LEU A 30 -5.80 -6.45 12.53
N SER A 31 -5.23 -7.29 13.40
CA SER A 31 -4.64 -8.56 13.01
C SER A 31 -5.32 -9.69 13.78
N VAL A 32 -5.83 -10.70 13.08
CA VAL A 32 -6.37 -11.89 13.75
C VAL A 32 -5.24 -12.75 14.32
N ALA A 33 -5.51 -13.46 15.41
CA ALA A 33 -4.61 -14.44 15.98
C ALA A 33 -4.29 -15.58 14.98
N GLU A 34 -3.18 -16.27 15.20
CA GLU A 34 -2.82 -17.46 14.42
C GLU A 34 -3.94 -18.51 14.47
N GLY A 35 -4.24 -19.13 13.32
CA GLY A 35 -5.38 -20.04 13.19
C GLY A 35 -6.74 -19.37 12.96
N TYR A 36 -6.83 -18.03 12.97
CA TYR A 36 -8.09 -17.29 12.73
C TYR A 36 -8.08 -16.52 11.40
N ARG A 37 -9.28 -16.14 10.93
CA ARG A 37 -9.54 -15.25 9.79
C ARG A 37 -10.80 -14.40 10.02
N PHE A 38 -10.87 -13.23 9.41
CA PHE A 38 -12.13 -12.48 9.34
C PHE A 38 -13.12 -13.19 8.41
N LYS A 39 -14.38 -13.32 8.82
CA LYS A 39 -15.45 -13.85 7.97
C LYS A 39 -16.59 -12.88 7.80
N THR A 40 -17.05 -12.28 8.89
CA THR A 40 -18.19 -11.36 8.87
C THR A 40 -17.79 -10.04 9.46
N LEU A 41 -18.02 -8.96 8.72
CA LEU A 41 -17.98 -7.60 9.23
C LEU A 41 -19.41 -7.17 9.57
N LYS A 42 -19.59 -6.55 10.72
CA LYS A 42 -20.86 -6.00 11.21
C LYS A 42 -20.73 -4.52 11.56
N VAL A 43 -21.88 -3.87 11.68
CA VAL A 43 -22.05 -2.56 12.32
C VAL A 43 -23.22 -2.69 13.29
N GLY A 44 -22.92 -2.85 14.58
CA GLY A 44 -23.90 -3.36 15.56
C GLY A 44 -24.43 -4.73 15.14
N ASP A 45 -25.76 -4.87 15.14
CA ASP A 45 -26.41 -6.14 14.79
C ASP A 45 -26.50 -6.39 13.28
N LYS A 46 -26.21 -5.39 12.44
CA LYS A 46 -26.34 -5.49 10.99
C LYS A 46 -25.06 -6.04 10.37
N THR A 47 -25.20 -7.01 9.47
CA THR A 47 -24.11 -7.49 8.61
C THR A 47 -23.74 -6.41 7.59
N LEU A 48 -22.46 -6.01 7.59
CA LEU A 48 -21.88 -5.11 6.59
C LEU A 48 -21.34 -5.89 5.39
N PHE A 49 -20.62 -6.99 5.67
CA PHE A 49 -19.95 -7.76 4.63
C PHE A 49 -19.66 -9.19 5.09
N ASN A 50 -19.82 -10.16 4.18
CA ASN A 50 -19.40 -11.55 4.38
C ASN A 50 -18.30 -11.90 3.38
N VAL A 51 -17.21 -12.45 3.90
CA VAL A 51 -16.08 -12.94 3.11
C VAL A 51 -16.43 -14.29 2.51
N ASP A 52 -16.14 -14.47 1.22
CA ASP A 52 -16.13 -15.78 0.57
C ASP A 52 -14.88 -16.57 1.04
N THR A 53 -15.03 -17.32 2.13
CA THR A 53 -13.95 -18.08 2.76
C THR A 53 -13.50 -19.30 1.95
N GLY A 54 -14.20 -19.64 0.87
CA GLY A 54 -13.74 -20.61 -0.12
C GLY A 54 -12.65 -20.04 -1.03
N LYS A 55 -12.53 -18.71 -1.12
CA LYS A 55 -11.55 -18.00 -1.97
C LYS A 55 -10.53 -17.20 -1.18
N HIS A 56 -10.92 -16.68 -0.02
CA HIS A 56 -10.14 -15.70 0.73
C HIS A 56 -9.90 -16.14 2.17
N THR A 57 -8.76 -15.76 2.73
CA THR A 57 -8.40 -15.99 4.14
C THR A 57 -7.84 -14.69 4.71
N PRO A 58 -8.70 -13.67 4.90
CA PRO A 58 -8.26 -12.37 5.36
C PRO A 58 -7.82 -12.44 6.81
N VAL A 59 -6.61 -11.94 7.07
CA VAL A 59 -6.00 -11.92 8.40
C VAL A 59 -5.74 -10.51 8.92
N GLN A 60 -5.93 -9.51 8.06
CA GLN A 60 -5.60 -8.13 8.36
C GLN A 60 -6.70 -7.19 7.88
N ALA A 61 -7.03 -6.24 8.74
CA ALA A 61 -7.92 -5.13 8.45
C ALA A 61 -7.35 -3.83 9.04
N PHE A 62 -7.94 -2.70 8.69
CA PHE A 62 -7.48 -1.39 9.11
C PHE A 62 -8.67 -0.50 9.40
N LYS A 63 -8.64 0.16 10.55
CA LYS A 63 -9.44 1.35 10.79
C LYS A 63 -8.60 2.56 10.41
N LEU A 64 -9.18 3.43 9.61
CA LEU A 64 -8.50 4.57 9.01
C LEU A 64 -9.31 5.81 9.34
N LYS A 65 -8.66 6.83 9.89
CA LYS A 65 -9.27 8.11 10.21
C LYS A 65 -8.56 9.20 9.42
N HIS A 66 -9.33 10.03 8.74
CA HIS A 66 -8.82 11.17 7.99
C HIS A 66 -9.71 12.37 8.25
N ASP A 67 -9.17 13.37 8.92
CA ASP A 67 -9.95 14.48 9.47
C ASP A 67 -11.10 13.95 10.35
N SER A 68 -12.35 14.26 9.96
CA SER A 68 -13.57 13.76 10.58
C SER A 68 -14.14 12.50 9.91
N GLU A 69 -13.54 12.00 8.84
CA GLU A 69 -14.01 10.82 8.12
C GLU A 69 -13.38 9.53 8.67
N GLU A 70 -14.21 8.50 8.82
CA GLU A 70 -13.78 7.16 9.22
C GLU A 70 -14.00 6.16 8.08
N TRP A 71 -12.99 5.33 7.89
CA TRP A 71 -12.91 4.35 6.83
C TRP A 71 -12.46 3.01 7.42
N PHE A 72 -12.92 1.93 6.81
CA PHE A 72 -12.49 0.58 7.13
C PHE A 72 -11.94 -0.10 5.88
N ARG A 73 -10.79 -0.75 6.00
CA ARG A 73 -10.19 -1.55 4.93
C ARG A 73 -10.05 -2.99 5.41
N LEU A 74 -10.66 -3.92 4.69
CA LEU A 74 -10.38 -5.35 4.85
C LEU A 74 -9.46 -5.81 3.72
N ASN A 75 -8.35 -6.45 4.03
CA ASN A 75 -7.51 -7.09 3.02
C ASN A 75 -8.00 -8.53 2.80
N LEU A 76 -8.79 -8.77 1.74
CA LEU A 76 -9.27 -10.12 1.37
C LEU A 76 -8.09 -11.07 1.11
N HIS A 77 -7.10 -10.52 0.43
CA HIS A 77 -5.69 -10.91 0.48
C HIS A 77 -4.90 -9.64 0.77
N ALA A 78 -3.63 -9.77 1.16
CA ALA A 78 -2.79 -8.60 1.38
C ALA A 78 -2.71 -7.65 0.15
N ALA A 79 -2.79 -8.20 -1.08
CA ALA A 79 -2.86 -7.42 -2.30
C ALA A 79 -4.26 -6.91 -2.68
N GLN A 80 -5.35 -7.39 -2.07
CA GLN A 80 -6.72 -7.11 -2.52
C GLN A 80 -7.53 -6.40 -1.43
N PRO A 81 -7.44 -5.05 -1.37
CA PRO A 81 -8.16 -4.28 -0.38
C PRO A 81 -9.64 -4.13 -0.74
N LYS A 82 -10.51 -4.25 0.25
CA LYS A 82 -11.93 -3.94 0.22
C LYS A 82 -12.17 -2.75 1.14
N MET A 83 -12.77 -1.67 0.61
CA MET A 83 -12.94 -0.42 1.34
C MET A 83 -14.39 -0.20 1.75
N PHE A 84 -14.58 0.37 2.92
CA PHE A 84 -15.86 0.80 3.45
C PHE A 84 -15.71 2.20 4.03
N LYS A 85 -16.65 3.10 3.71
CA LYS A 85 -16.69 4.47 4.22
C LYS A 85 -17.83 4.58 5.23
N LYS A 86 -17.58 5.20 6.39
CA LYS A 86 -18.63 5.54 7.34
C LYS A 86 -19.56 6.59 6.74
N LYS A 87 -20.88 6.40 6.89
CA LYS A 87 -21.94 7.31 6.42
C LYS A 87 -22.72 7.95 7.57
N GLY A 88 -22.71 7.33 8.74
CA GLY A 88 -23.30 7.81 9.97
C GLY A 88 -22.79 6.98 11.15
N ASP A 89 -23.28 7.25 12.37
CA ASP A 89 -22.76 6.64 13.60
C ASP A 89 -22.72 5.11 13.56
N LYS A 90 -23.68 4.48 12.89
CA LYS A 90 -23.82 3.02 12.75
C LYS A 90 -24.06 2.60 11.32
N GLU A 91 -23.49 3.32 10.36
CA GLU A 91 -23.64 3.00 8.95
C GLU A 91 -22.32 3.08 8.22
N TYR A 92 -21.97 1.99 7.53
CA TYR A 92 -20.84 1.92 6.61
C TYR A 92 -21.36 1.43 5.26
N SER A 93 -20.80 1.96 4.18
CA SER A 93 -21.08 1.50 2.81
C SER A 93 -19.79 1.03 2.16
N GLU A 94 -19.85 -0.07 1.41
CA GLU A 94 -18.75 -0.48 0.54
C GLU A 94 -18.47 0.59 -0.52
N VAL A 95 -17.20 0.86 -0.77
CA VAL A 95 -16.73 1.80 -1.78
C VAL A 95 -15.50 1.22 -2.50
N LYS A 96 -15.19 1.77 -3.68
CA LYS A 96 -14.00 1.40 -4.44
C LYS A 96 -12.73 1.95 -3.75
N PHE A 97 -11.61 1.27 -3.93
CA PHE A 97 -10.32 1.75 -3.41
C PHE A 97 -9.92 3.08 -4.05
N GLU A 98 -10.27 3.28 -5.32
CA GLU A 98 -10.03 4.52 -6.06
C GLU A 98 -10.75 5.71 -5.43
N THR A 99 -11.94 5.50 -4.86
CA THR A 99 -12.65 6.55 -4.11
C THR A 99 -11.83 6.98 -2.90
N TYR A 100 -11.29 6.05 -2.13
CA TYR A 100 -10.38 6.37 -1.03
C TYR A 100 -9.10 7.06 -1.51
N TYR A 101 -8.53 6.61 -2.63
CA TYR A 101 -7.35 7.24 -3.22
C TYR A 101 -7.60 8.71 -3.60
N ASP A 102 -8.70 9.00 -4.29
CA ASP A 102 -9.01 10.33 -4.82
C ASP A 102 -9.65 11.26 -3.76
N GLU A 103 -10.53 10.75 -2.89
CA GLU A 103 -11.26 11.57 -1.89
C GLU A 103 -10.53 11.73 -0.56
N VAL A 104 -9.49 10.92 -0.30
CA VAL A 104 -8.79 10.93 0.99
C VAL A 104 -7.30 11.14 0.79
N LEU A 105 -6.60 10.17 0.20
CA LEU A 105 -5.13 10.24 0.10
C LEU A 105 -4.65 11.45 -0.72
N PHE A 106 -5.39 11.78 -1.77
CA PHE A 106 -5.10 12.89 -2.68
C PHE A 106 -6.24 13.89 -2.78
N LYS A 107 -7.06 14.01 -1.72
CA LYS A 107 -8.17 14.96 -1.65
C LYS A 107 -7.69 16.37 -1.99
N GLY A 108 -8.36 17.01 -2.96
CA GLY A 108 -8.04 18.37 -3.40
C GLY A 108 -6.69 18.53 -4.13
N LYS A 109 -5.90 17.46 -4.27
CA LYS A 109 -4.60 17.51 -4.95
C LYS A 109 -4.77 17.34 -6.46
N SER A 110 -4.15 18.24 -7.22
CA SER A 110 -4.10 18.16 -8.68
C SER A 110 -3.30 16.94 -9.15
N ALA A 111 -3.71 16.35 -10.27
CA ALA A 111 -2.91 15.33 -10.96
C ALA A 111 -1.71 15.97 -11.67
N LYS A 112 -0.50 15.48 -11.41
CA LYS A 112 0.74 15.95 -12.06
C LYS A 112 1.70 14.79 -12.30
N GLU A 113 2.60 14.96 -13.26
CA GLU A 113 3.71 14.04 -13.46
C GLU A 113 4.72 14.17 -12.31
N LEU A 114 5.19 13.04 -11.78
CA LEU A 114 6.27 13.00 -10.80
C LEU A 114 7.57 12.60 -11.48
N ASP A 115 8.39 13.58 -11.83
CA ASP A 115 9.73 13.33 -12.35
C ASP A 115 10.66 12.84 -11.23
N ALA A 116 10.85 11.52 -11.17
CA ALA A 116 11.63 10.85 -10.15
C ALA A 116 13.13 11.13 -10.28
N SER A 117 13.63 11.70 -11.37
CA SER A 117 15.04 12.13 -11.43
C SER A 117 15.33 13.36 -10.58
N LYS A 118 14.28 14.11 -10.20
CA LYS A 118 14.34 15.19 -9.21
C LYS A 118 14.28 14.70 -7.77
N PHE A 119 14.75 13.48 -7.50
CA PHE A 119 14.70 12.88 -6.15
C PHE A 119 15.44 13.69 -5.09
N GLU A 120 16.38 14.57 -5.47
CA GLU A 120 17.07 15.48 -4.55
C GLU A 120 16.29 16.76 -4.23
N ASP A 121 15.20 17.04 -4.96
CA ASP A 121 14.31 18.16 -4.65
C ASP A 121 13.58 17.88 -3.33
N THR A 122 14.05 18.54 -2.28
CA THR A 122 13.51 18.40 -0.92
C THR A 122 12.07 18.92 -0.78
N SER A 123 11.54 19.68 -1.74
CA SER A 123 10.11 20.01 -1.76
C SER A 123 9.25 18.82 -2.18
N LEU A 124 9.83 17.87 -2.93
CA LEU A 124 9.14 16.70 -3.48
C LEU A 124 9.43 15.41 -2.70
N PHE A 125 10.66 15.24 -2.21
CA PHE A 125 11.12 13.99 -1.60
C PHE A 125 11.68 14.18 -0.19
N THR A 126 11.47 13.19 0.65
CA THR A 126 12.18 13.04 1.93
C THR A 126 13.31 12.04 1.74
N SER A 127 14.54 12.46 2.05
CA SER A 127 15.71 11.57 2.01
C SER A 127 15.95 10.89 3.35
N SER A 128 16.50 9.69 3.31
CA SER A 128 16.95 8.94 4.49
C SER A 128 18.10 8.01 4.11
N ALA A 129 18.95 7.67 5.09
CA ALA A 129 20.05 6.74 4.88
C ALA A 129 19.53 5.33 4.53
N PHE A 130 20.22 4.64 3.63
CA PHE A 130 19.90 3.26 3.26
C PHE A 130 21.21 2.47 3.03
N GLY A 131 21.72 1.87 4.10
CA GLY A 131 23.03 1.20 4.08
C GLY A 131 24.14 2.15 3.65
N THR A 132 24.83 1.80 2.56
CA THR A 132 25.88 2.62 1.94
C THR A 132 25.35 3.72 1.00
N GLY A 133 24.04 3.76 0.76
CA GLY A 133 23.36 4.69 -0.13
C GLY A 133 22.28 5.52 0.57
N LYS A 134 21.33 6.04 -0.23
CA LYS A 134 20.17 6.81 0.23
C LYS A 134 18.88 6.32 -0.40
N MET A 135 17.78 6.48 0.32
CA MET A 135 16.43 6.34 -0.22
C MET A 135 15.69 7.67 -0.15
N TYR A 136 14.94 7.97 -1.22
CA TYR A 136 14.17 9.20 -1.39
C TYR A 136 12.71 8.84 -1.61
N THR A 137 11.85 9.19 -0.66
CA THR A 137 10.41 8.87 -0.70
C THR A 137 9.61 10.10 -1.08
N PHE A 138 8.75 9.99 -2.09
CA PHE A 138 7.89 11.10 -2.51
C PHE A 138 6.94 11.50 -1.37
N LYS A 139 6.89 12.80 -1.08
CA LYS A 139 6.10 13.41 0.01
C LYS A 139 4.59 13.43 -0.25
N LYS A 140 4.15 13.03 -1.45
CA LYS A 140 2.74 13.02 -1.85
C LYS A 140 2.15 14.43 -1.97
N GLU A 141 2.95 15.43 -2.30
CA GLU A 141 2.50 16.83 -2.46
C GLU A 141 1.38 17.00 -3.51
N PHE A 142 1.34 16.12 -4.50
CA PHE A 142 0.31 16.06 -5.53
C PHE A 142 -0.02 14.63 -5.91
N LYS A 143 -1.10 14.43 -6.67
CA LYS A 143 -1.53 13.11 -7.17
C LYS A 143 -0.68 12.69 -8.38
N PRO A 144 0.19 11.66 -8.30
CA PRO A 144 1.00 11.28 -9.45
C PRO A 144 0.12 10.69 -10.55
N SER A 145 0.18 11.25 -11.76
CA SER A 145 -0.47 10.67 -12.95
C SER A 145 0.43 9.65 -13.65
N LYS A 146 1.73 9.87 -13.63
CA LYS A 146 2.79 8.96 -14.07
C LYS A 146 4.11 9.32 -13.39
N VAL A 147 5.06 8.40 -13.49
CA VAL A 147 6.38 8.54 -12.87
C VAL A 147 7.45 8.38 -13.95
N PRO A 148 7.87 9.46 -14.64
CA PRO A 148 9.08 9.42 -15.43
C PRO A 148 10.34 9.56 -14.57
N PHE A 149 11.49 9.25 -15.16
CA PHE A 149 12.80 9.59 -14.64
C PHE A 149 13.64 10.02 -15.85
N ASP A 150 14.08 11.28 -15.88
CA ASP A 150 14.78 11.88 -17.03
C ASP A 150 14.02 11.66 -18.35
N LYS A 151 12.73 12.03 -18.34
CA LYS A 151 11.77 11.94 -19.47
C LYS A 151 11.38 10.51 -19.89
N LYS A 152 11.87 9.48 -19.21
CA LYS A 152 11.55 8.07 -19.52
C LYS A 152 10.58 7.52 -18.52
N GLU A 153 9.50 6.92 -18.99
CA GLU A 153 8.48 6.36 -18.11
C GLU A 153 9.03 5.17 -17.32
N VAL A 154 8.80 5.20 -16.01
CA VAL A 154 9.08 4.08 -15.12
C VAL A 154 7.80 3.26 -14.97
N GLY A 155 7.83 2.03 -15.49
CA GLY A 155 6.68 1.13 -15.48
C GLY A 155 5.57 1.58 -16.44
N LYS A 156 4.35 1.10 -16.18
CA LYS A 156 3.18 1.39 -17.02
C LYS A 156 2.19 2.24 -16.21
N PRO A 157 1.96 3.52 -16.59
CA PRO A 157 1.08 4.40 -15.84
C PRO A 157 -0.40 4.05 -16.00
N ASN A 158 -0.78 3.42 -17.11
CA ASN A 158 -2.17 3.04 -17.36
C ASN A 158 -2.70 2.16 -16.23
N ASN A 159 -3.85 2.56 -15.65
CA ASN A 159 -4.52 1.88 -14.54
C ASN A 159 -3.73 1.90 -13.21
N ALA A 160 -2.63 2.64 -13.08
CA ALA A 160 -1.87 2.76 -11.85
C ALA A 160 -2.35 3.94 -10.99
N LYS A 161 -2.64 3.68 -9.72
CA LYS A 161 -2.89 4.68 -8.68
C LYS A 161 -1.73 4.65 -7.69
N TYR A 162 -0.73 5.50 -7.89
CA TYR A 162 0.55 5.48 -7.16
C TYR A 162 0.40 5.86 -5.69
N LEU A 163 0.70 4.92 -4.80
CA LEU A 163 0.58 5.07 -3.34
C LEU A 163 1.92 5.42 -2.69
N VAL A 164 3.03 4.88 -3.18
CA VAL A 164 4.40 5.23 -2.75
C VAL A 164 5.32 5.17 -3.96
N VAL A 165 6.18 6.18 -4.09
CA VAL A 165 7.27 6.21 -5.07
C VAL A 165 8.56 6.42 -4.29
N VAL A 166 9.53 5.52 -4.46
CA VAL A 166 10.84 5.60 -3.78
C VAL A 166 11.94 5.48 -4.81
N VAL A 167 12.94 6.36 -4.72
CA VAL A 167 14.19 6.25 -5.47
C VAL A 167 15.30 5.80 -4.52
N PHE A 168 15.97 4.70 -4.84
CA PHE A 168 17.18 4.26 -4.15
C PHE A 168 18.39 4.68 -4.96
N VAL A 169 19.40 5.23 -4.29
CA VAL A 169 20.66 5.65 -4.90
C VAL A 169 21.81 5.00 -4.14
N GLY A 170 22.54 4.11 -4.80
CA GLY A 170 23.73 3.45 -4.27
C GLY A 170 25.00 4.28 -4.42
N SER A 171 26.08 3.83 -3.78
CA SER A 171 27.40 4.48 -3.78
C SER A 171 28.06 4.57 -5.15
N VAL A 172 27.75 3.65 -6.07
CA VAL A 172 28.22 3.64 -7.48
C VAL A 172 27.23 4.30 -8.46
N SER A 173 26.44 5.27 -7.99
CA SER A 173 25.43 5.99 -8.78
C SER A 173 24.33 5.13 -9.41
N LYS A 174 24.25 3.83 -9.10
CA LYS A 174 23.16 2.95 -9.52
C LYS A 174 21.87 3.38 -8.84
N LYS A 175 20.81 3.56 -9.64
CA LYS A 175 19.51 4.03 -9.18
C LYS A 175 18.44 2.99 -9.43
N PHE A 176 17.51 2.89 -8.49
CA PHE A 176 16.37 2.00 -8.58
C PHE A 176 15.12 2.77 -8.21
N VAL A 177 14.01 2.49 -8.89
CA VAL A 177 12.72 3.08 -8.56
C VAL A 177 11.80 1.98 -8.09
N LYS A 178 11.28 2.12 -6.87
CA LYS A 178 10.19 1.30 -6.34
C LYS A 178 8.87 2.03 -6.53
N LEU A 179 7.92 1.34 -7.13
CA LEU A 179 6.54 1.79 -7.25
C LEU A 179 5.65 0.87 -6.41
N TYR A 180 4.94 1.46 -5.46
CA TYR A 180 3.83 0.82 -4.76
C TYR A 180 2.54 1.50 -5.20
N TYR A 181 1.62 0.75 -5.79
CA TYR A 181 0.44 1.32 -6.43
C TYR A 181 -0.75 0.37 -6.40
N PHE A 182 -1.95 0.91 -6.50
CA PHE A 182 -3.14 0.12 -6.77
C PHE A 182 -3.37 0.05 -8.29
N TYR A 183 -3.44 -1.16 -8.82
CA TYR A 183 -3.73 -1.41 -10.23
C TYR A 183 -5.22 -1.69 -10.42
N THR A 184 -5.90 -0.75 -11.07
CA THR A 184 -7.37 -0.78 -11.22
C THR A 184 -7.84 -1.92 -12.12
N GLY A 185 -7.01 -2.38 -13.07
CA GLY A 185 -7.40 -3.43 -14.03
C GLY A 185 -7.74 -4.79 -13.41
N VAL A 186 -7.15 -5.13 -12.25
CA VAL A 186 -7.53 -6.33 -11.47
C VAL A 186 -7.82 -6.00 -9.99
N SER A 187 -7.91 -4.72 -9.65
CA SER A 187 -8.16 -4.23 -8.28
C SER A 187 -7.19 -4.78 -7.23
N ARG A 188 -5.88 -4.71 -7.53
CA ARG A 188 -4.82 -5.20 -6.63
C ARG A 188 -3.71 -4.18 -6.38
N LEU A 189 -3.24 -4.15 -5.14
CA LEU A 189 -2.01 -3.49 -4.74
C LEU A 189 -0.83 -4.25 -5.35
N LYS A 190 0.12 -3.48 -5.87
CA LYS A 190 1.34 -3.97 -6.49
C LYS A 190 2.56 -3.28 -5.90
N GLU A 191 3.64 -4.04 -5.79
CA GLU A 191 4.97 -3.55 -5.48
C GLU A 191 5.94 -4.00 -6.58
N THR A 192 6.52 -3.04 -7.29
CA THR A 192 7.46 -3.30 -8.39
C THR A 192 8.72 -2.45 -8.25
N TYR A 193 9.81 -2.99 -8.74
CA TYR A 193 11.13 -2.36 -8.74
C TYR A 193 11.60 -2.24 -10.18
N PHE A 194 12.27 -1.13 -10.49
CA PHE A 194 12.82 -0.85 -11.80
C PHE A 194 14.27 -0.42 -11.67
N GLU A 195 15.09 -0.85 -12.62
CA GLU A 195 16.45 -0.36 -12.79
C GLU A 195 16.64 0.17 -14.21
N LEU A 196 17.54 1.14 -14.36
CA LEU A 196 17.91 1.66 -15.68
C LEU A 196 18.95 0.73 -16.30
N MET A 197 18.62 0.13 -17.44
CA MET A 197 19.48 -0.74 -18.25
C MET A 197 19.38 -0.30 -19.71
N ASP A 198 20.53 -0.14 -20.37
CA ASP A 198 20.60 0.27 -21.78
C ASP A 198 19.66 1.43 -22.11
N ASP A 199 19.70 2.45 -21.25
CA ASP A 199 18.93 3.68 -21.40
C ASP A 199 17.40 3.48 -21.29
N MET A 200 16.93 2.36 -20.72
CA MET A 200 15.51 2.05 -20.47
C MET A 200 15.25 1.56 -19.04
N TRP A 201 14.09 1.91 -18.47
CA TRP A 201 13.68 1.38 -17.17
C TRP A 201 13.07 0.00 -17.32
N VAL A 202 13.78 -1.00 -16.81
CA VAL A 202 13.40 -2.41 -16.88
C VAL A 202 12.82 -2.84 -15.54
N GLN A 203 11.66 -3.51 -15.57
CA GLN A 203 11.07 -4.09 -14.37
C GLN A 203 11.95 -5.26 -13.88
N MET A 204 12.36 -5.19 -12.62
CA MET A 204 13.16 -6.23 -11.99
C MET A 204 12.27 -7.37 -11.48
N THR A 205 12.83 -8.58 -11.44
CA THR A 205 12.25 -9.63 -10.59
C THR A 205 12.45 -9.25 -9.12
N GLN A 206 11.61 -9.80 -8.23
CA GLN A 206 11.79 -9.55 -6.80
C GLN A 206 13.16 -10.04 -6.29
N ALA A 207 13.67 -11.15 -6.81
CA ALA A 207 14.96 -11.69 -6.41
C ALA A 207 16.10 -10.75 -6.81
N ASP A 208 16.07 -10.22 -8.03
CA ASP A 208 17.08 -9.26 -8.51
C ASP A 208 17.02 -7.95 -7.72
N ALA A 209 15.80 -7.46 -7.46
CA ALA A 209 15.60 -6.27 -6.63
C ALA A 209 16.14 -6.47 -5.21
N ASN A 210 15.84 -7.62 -4.58
CA ASN A 210 16.35 -7.93 -3.24
C ASN A 210 17.87 -8.03 -3.20
N LYS A 211 18.48 -8.69 -4.20
CA LYS A 211 19.94 -8.80 -4.32
C LYS A 211 20.57 -7.43 -4.46
N ALA A 212 20.01 -6.57 -5.30
CA ALA A 212 20.49 -5.21 -5.50
C ALA A 212 20.34 -4.34 -4.24
N LEU A 213 19.18 -4.41 -3.58
CA LEU A 213 18.91 -3.67 -2.33
C LEU A 213 19.75 -4.17 -1.17
N ASN A 214 19.98 -5.48 -1.05
CA ASN A 214 20.88 -6.07 -0.05
C ASN A 214 22.33 -5.63 -0.27
N ALA A 215 22.79 -5.56 -1.52
CA ALA A 215 24.12 -5.05 -1.82
C ALA A 215 24.32 -3.58 -1.42
N MET A 216 23.26 -2.76 -1.47
CA MET A 216 23.30 -1.39 -0.96
C MET A 216 23.17 -1.33 0.57
N ASN A 217 22.31 -2.17 1.14
CA ASN A 217 22.03 -2.26 2.56
C ASN A 217 21.88 -3.73 2.99
N SER A 218 22.90 -4.28 3.66
CA SER A 218 22.93 -5.69 4.06
C SER A 218 21.83 -6.08 5.05
N SER A 219 21.15 -5.12 5.68
CA SER A 219 19.98 -5.38 6.52
C SER A 219 18.71 -5.71 5.71
N TRP A 220 18.70 -5.42 4.41
CA TRP A 220 17.60 -5.78 3.52
C TRP A 220 17.63 -7.28 3.26
N SER A 221 16.53 -7.99 3.52
CA SER A 221 16.49 -9.44 3.30
C SER A 221 16.55 -9.79 1.81
N THR A 222 17.46 -10.71 1.45
CA THR A 222 17.51 -11.29 0.10
C THR A 222 16.24 -12.10 -0.23
N ASP A 223 15.55 -12.59 0.80
CA ASP A 223 14.32 -13.38 0.70
C ASP A 223 13.06 -12.55 0.99
N TYR A 224 13.17 -11.21 1.00
CA TYR A 224 12.01 -10.34 1.16
C TYR A 224 10.94 -10.68 0.12
N LYS A 225 9.74 -11.01 0.60
CA LYS A 225 8.57 -11.25 -0.23
C LYS A 225 7.61 -10.10 -0.01
N PRO A 226 7.27 -9.31 -1.05
CA PRO A 226 6.23 -8.32 -0.91
C PRO A 226 4.96 -9.04 -0.49
N VAL A 227 4.25 -8.45 0.45
CA VAL A 227 2.97 -8.99 0.93
C VAL A 227 1.89 -8.79 -0.16
N VAL A 228 2.13 -7.89 -1.11
CA VAL A 228 1.24 -7.57 -2.24
C VAL A 228 1.71 -8.20 -3.55
N ASP A 229 0.90 -8.06 -4.61
CA ASP A 229 1.23 -8.61 -5.93
C ASP A 229 2.46 -7.92 -6.55
N LYS A 230 3.09 -8.61 -7.50
CA LYS A 230 4.19 -8.08 -8.34
C LYS A 230 3.64 -7.59 -9.69
#